data_AF-A0A2P6TSR8-F1
#
_entry.id   AF-A0A2P6TSR8-F1
#
_cell.length_a   1.000
_cell.length_b   1.000
_cell.length_c   1.000
_cell.angle_alpha   90.00
_cell.angle_beta   90.00
_cell.angle_gamma   90.00
#
_symmetry.space_group_name_H-M   'P 1'
#
loop_
_entity.id
_entity.type
_entity.pdbx_description
1 polymer ?
#
loop_
_entity_poly.entity_id
_entity_poly.type
_entity_poly.pdbx_seq_one_letter_code
_entity_poly.pdbx_strand_id
1 'polypeptide(L)'
;MFCVAAGAWARCQAHKARRPVQQLLKGRRRSVAARAGPGGNWSDRNQQRVDNQILIGSGLGLTALVLLALRLGSTEAFQSAAAFDWTAGDVSFGLGDALGGLLWAASLYFCSPLQLLLLFFGFIETERPSDWVLRRLGLATGQPVDAIDYRAPPPLVAGTVGVFVASGMGLAWALQALLGDATWSVSTGLGSLFAAGMYEVGRPRRLTVEQAQEKERQWQDFARFADARLQRSGRCHETEIAKALQRELPQFRREGALEGATLRQLVRNWAPDAERSSAGYYKGLSLVPAGGAPVPPPPSRPGSSSGSVDSSVDQY
;
A
#
# COMPACT_ATOMS: atom_id res chain seq x y z
N MET A 1 -69.72 -29.91 25.01
CA MET A 1 -68.98 -30.95 25.77
C MET A 1 -67.55 -30.92 25.26
N PHE A 2 -66.50 -30.43 25.93
CA PHE A 2 -66.18 -30.10 27.32
C PHE A 2 -65.33 -28.81 27.39
N CYS A 3 -65.52 -28.02 28.46
CA CYS A 3 -64.72 -26.99 29.18
C CYS A 3 -63.50 -26.30 28.50
N VAL A 4 -63.31 -24.96 28.48
CA VAL A 4 -63.34 -23.86 29.49
C VAL A 4 -62.13 -23.82 30.46
N ALA A 5 -61.55 -22.62 30.60
CA ALA A 5 -60.53 -22.10 31.57
C ALA A 5 -59.05 -22.30 31.17
N ALA A 6 -58.10 -21.38 31.32
CA ALA A 6 -57.94 -20.14 32.10
C ALA A 6 -56.89 -19.25 31.36
N GLY A 7 -56.81 -17.92 31.47
CA GLY A 7 -57.11 -17.05 32.60
C GLY A 7 -55.81 -16.59 33.28
N ALA A 8 -55.33 -15.41 32.88
CA ALA A 8 -54.63 -14.40 33.68
C ALA A 8 -53.41 -14.82 34.55
N TRP A 9 -52.22 -14.41 34.13
CA TRP A 9 -51.03 -13.99 34.92
C TRP A 9 -50.10 -13.40 33.83
N ALA A 10 -49.68 -12.14 33.79
CA ALA A 10 -49.10 -11.33 34.84
C ALA A 10 -49.19 -9.85 34.44
N ARG A 11 -49.64 -9.02 35.39
CA ARG A 11 -49.49 -7.57 35.37
C ARG A 11 -48.71 -7.23 36.64
N CYS A 12 -47.41 -6.96 36.54
CA CYS A 12 -46.72 -6.13 37.53
C CYS A 12 -45.31 -5.72 37.05
N GLN A 13 -45.06 -4.41 37.14
CA GLN A 13 -43.76 -3.70 37.11
C GLN A 13 -43.10 -3.53 35.74
N ALA A 14 -43.19 -2.39 35.04
CA ALA A 14 -42.82 -1.01 35.40
C ALA A 14 -41.33 -0.84 35.77
N HIS A 15 -40.68 0.07 35.02
CA HIS A 15 -39.34 0.65 35.21
C HIS A 15 -38.11 -0.24 34.94
N LYS A 16 -37.46 -0.05 33.79
CA LYS A 16 -36.16 0.67 33.72
C LYS A 16 -35.54 0.64 32.32
N ALA A 17 -34.92 1.79 32.01
CA ALA A 17 -33.80 1.97 31.09
C ALA A 17 -34.07 1.89 29.59
N ARG A 18 -34.39 3.07 29.03
CA ARG A 18 -33.86 3.51 27.72
C ARG A 18 -32.36 3.21 27.68
N ARG A 19 -31.93 2.29 26.82
CA ARG A 19 -30.52 2.13 26.43
C ARG A 19 -30.35 2.65 24.99
N PRO A 20 -29.34 3.49 24.72
CA PRO A 20 -29.16 4.09 23.41
C PRO A 20 -28.67 3.04 22.39
N VAL A 21 -29.32 3.04 21.22
CA VAL A 21 -28.97 2.27 20.01
C VAL A 21 -27.74 2.88 19.34
N GLN A 22 -26.60 2.89 20.04
CA GLN A 22 -25.33 3.38 19.50
C GLN A 22 -24.17 2.49 19.92
N GLN A 23 -24.13 1.23 19.45
CA GLN A 23 -22.90 0.44 19.56
C GLN A 23 -22.84 -0.83 18.70
N LEU A 24 -23.37 -0.80 17.47
CA LEU A 24 -23.30 -1.98 16.58
C LEU A 24 -22.90 -1.69 15.13
N LEU A 25 -22.14 -0.61 14.91
CA LEU A 25 -21.43 -0.35 13.65
C LEU A 25 -20.07 0.30 13.92
N LYS A 26 -19.15 -0.42 14.55
CA LYS A 26 -17.73 -0.02 14.63
C LYS A 26 -16.81 -1.23 14.46
N GLY A 27 -17.06 -1.99 13.39
CA GLY A 27 -16.24 -3.12 12.95
C GLY A 27 -15.86 -3.02 11.47
N ARG A 28 -15.76 -1.80 10.91
CA ARG A 28 -15.20 -1.62 9.57
C ARG A 28 -13.68 -1.70 9.72
N ARG A 29 -13.11 -2.91 9.56
CA ARG A 29 -11.68 -3.09 9.29
C ARG A 29 -11.36 -2.23 8.07
N ARG A 30 -10.88 -1.02 8.31
CA ARG A 30 -10.24 -0.21 7.28
C ARG A 30 -8.99 -0.97 6.93
N SER A 31 -9.00 -1.60 5.75
CA SER A 31 -7.80 -1.94 5.01
C SER A 31 -6.85 -0.75 5.11
N VAL A 32 -5.78 -0.93 5.88
CA VAL A 32 -4.72 0.06 6.02
C VAL A 32 -4.03 0.12 4.65
N ALA A 33 -4.55 0.98 3.79
CA ALA A 33 -3.78 1.51 2.68
C ALA A 33 -2.58 2.21 3.33
N ALA A 34 -1.42 1.56 3.24
CA ALA A 34 -0.15 2.09 3.70
C ALA A 34 0.12 3.38 2.92
N ARG A 35 -0.32 4.51 3.48
CA ARG A 35 0.04 5.84 3.01
C ARG A 35 1.51 6.04 3.36
N ALA A 36 2.39 5.74 2.42
CA ALA A 36 3.80 6.06 2.51
C ALA A 36 3.94 7.58 2.75
N GLY A 37 4.28 7.96 3.97
CA GLY A 37 4.63 9.34 4.30
C GLY A 37 6.11 9.59 3.99
N PRO A 38 6.49 10.83 3.66
CA PRO A 38 7.87 11.19 3.35
C PRO A 38 8.67 11.25 4.65
N GLY A 39 9.57 10.29 4.86
CA GLY A 39 10.39 10.20 6.06
C GLY A 39 11.50 9.19 5.86
N GLY A 40 12.53 9.59 5.13
CA GLY A 40 13.60 8.72 4.69
C GLY A 40 14.60 8.29 5.76
N ASN A 41 15.41 7.31 5.34
CA ASN A 41 16.88 7.37 5.34
C ASN A 41 17.66 6.28 6.11
N TRP A 42 17.50 5.02 5.69
CA TRP A 42 18.62 4.06 5.52
C TRP A 42 18.29 3.03 4.43
N SER A 43 17.01 2.66 4.29
CA SER A 43 16.50 2.01 3.07
C SER A 43 16.88 2.83 1.84
N ASP A 44 16.80 4.16 1.90
CA ASP A 44 16.99 5.04 0.74
C ASP A 44 18.37 4.97 0.08
N ARG A 45 19.45 4.60 0.78
CA ARG A 45 20.78 4.54 0.14
C ARG A 45 21.02 3.22 -0.60
N ASN A 46 20.60 2.11 -0.01
CA ASN A 46 20.59 0.83 -0.73
C ASN A 46 19.50 0.81 -1.79
N GLN A 47 18.37 1.46 -1.54
CA GLN A 47 17.33 1.73 -2.52
C GLN A 47 17.89 2.58 -3.66
N GLN A 48 18.55 3.71 -3.41
CA GLN A 48 19.21 4.52 -4.44
C GLN A 48 20.27 3.73 -5.23
N ARG A 49 21.07 2.85 -4.61
CA ARG A 49 22.04 2.04 -5.35
C ARG A 49 21.38 1.04 -6.27
N VAL A 50 20.33 0.38 -5.79
CA VAL A 50 19.61 -0.63 -6.57
C VAL A 50 18.71 0.04 -7.61
N ASP A 51 18.10 1.18 -7.29
CA ASP A 51 17.35 2.03 -8.20
C ASP A 51 18.26 2.61 -9.28
N ASN A 52 19.49 3.01 -8.94
CA ASN A 52 20.50 3.41 -9.92
C ASN A 52 20.94 2.24 -10.80
N GLN A 53 21.10 1.03 -10.24
CA GLN A 53 21.40 -0.17 -11.03
C GLN A 53 20.23 -0.56 -11.94
N ILE A 54 18.98 -0.39 -11.49
CA ILE A 54 17.78 -0.59 -12.30
C ILE A 54 17.68 0.49 -13.36
N LEU A 55 17.95 1.76 -13.06
CA LEU A 55 17.98 2.87 -14.02
C LEU A 55 19.07 2.68 -15.08
N ILE A 56 20.26 2.22 -14.67
CA ILE A 56 21.35 1.91 -15.59
C ILE A 56 21.00 0.66 -16.41
N GLY A 57 20.44 -0.38 -15.79
CA GLY A 57 20.02 -1.62 -16.45
C GLY A 57 18.87 -1.41 -17.43
N SER A 58 17.85 -0.63 -17.04
CA SER A 58 16.75 -0.22 -17.90
C SER A 58 17.25 0.73 -18.98
N GLY A 59 18.12 1.68 -18.65
CA GLY A 59 18.76 2.58 -19.62
C GLY A 59 19.55 1.80 -20.68
N LEU A 60 20.38 0.84 -20.29
CA LEU A 60 21.14 -0.02 -21.21
C LEU A 60 20.23 -0.97 -21.99
N GLY A 61 19.24 -1.57 -21.35
CA GLY A 61 18.24 -2.43 -22.01
C GLY A 61 17.42 -1.65 -23.03
N LEU A 62 17.00 -0.42 -22.70
CA LEU A 62 16.29 0.50 -23.58
C LEU A 62 17.18 0.98 -24.72
N THR A 63 18.44 1.29 -24.45
CA THR A 63 19.40 1.68 -25.49
C THR A 63 19.66 0.49 -26.43
N ALA A 64 19.78 -0.72 -25.91
CA ALA A 64 19.91 -1.94 -26.71
C ALA A 64 18.64 -2.22 -27.54
N LEU A 65 17.45 -1.96 -26.99
CA LEU A 65 16.18 -2.15 -27.67
C LEU A 65 15.95 -1.08 -28.75
N VAL A 66 16.34 0.17 -28.49
CA VAL A 66 16.37 1.25 -29.49
C VAL A 66 17.42 0.96 -30.57
N LEU A 67 18.62 0.50 -30.20
CA LEU A 67 19.64 0.11 -31.17
C LEU A 67 19.19 -1.09 -32.00
N LEU A 68 18.51 -2.07 -31.40
CA LEU A 68 17.90 -3.20 -32.09
C LEU A 68 16.78 -2.73 -33.03
N ALA A 69 15.91 -1.82 -32.57
CA ALA A 69 14.86 -1.21 -33.38
C ALA A 69 15.42 -0.37 -34.52
N LEU A 70 16.55 0.33 -34.33
CA LEU A 70 17.26 1.06 -35.38
C LEU A 70 17.98 0.11 -36.34
N ARG A 71 18.57 -1.00 -35.84
CA ARG A 71 19.20 -2.04 -36.66
C ARG A 71 18.18 -2.76 -37.53
N LEU A 72 17.03 -3.11 -36.97
CA LEU A 72 15.90 -3.68 -37.71
C LEU A 72 15.23 -2.62 -38.59
N GLY A 73 15.13 -1.38 -38.12
CA GLY A 73 14.62 -0.20 -38.83
C GLY A 73 15.44 0.20 -40.06
N SER A 74 16.74 -0.08 -40.04
CA SER A 74 17.67 0.15 -41.14
C SER A 74 17.60 -0.90 -42.25
N THR A 75 16.82 -1.96 -42.06
CA THR A 75 16.48 -2.91 -43.14
C THR A 75 15.17 -2.47 -43.79
N GLU A 76 15.03 -2.69 -45.10
CA GLU A 76 13.83 -2.32 -45.90
C GLU A 76 12.50 -2.88 -45.34
N ALA A 77 12.58 -3.80 -44.37
CA ALA A 77 11.48 -4.38 -43.62
C ALA A 77 10.68 -3.39 -42.74
N PHE A 78 11.24 -2.24 -42.34
CA PHE A 78 10.48 -1.23 -41.57
C PHE A 78 9.91 -0.10 -42.43
N GLN A 79 10.43 0.07 -43.65
CA GLN A 79 9.92 1.06 -44.60
C GLN A 79 8.82 0.51 -45.50
N SER A 80 8.70 -0.82 -45.60
CA SER A 80 7.63 -1.48 -46.33
C SER A 80 6.57 -1.99 -45.36
N ALA A 81 5.37 -1.39 -45.39
CA ALA A 81 4.19 -1.96 -44.73
C ALA A 81 3.98 -3.44 -45.13
N ALA A 82 4.39 -3.81 -46.34
CA ALA A 82 4.40 -5.18 -46.86
C ALA A 82 5.25 -6.19 -46.08
N ALA A 83 6.30 -5.77 -45.36
CA ALA A 83 7.12 -6.69 -44.57
C ALA A 83 6.46 -7.10 -43.25
N PHE A 84 5.50 -6.31 -42.77
CA PHE A 84 4.63 -6.69 -41.64
C PHE A 84 3.33 -7.36 -42.10
N ASP A 85 2.98 -7.19 -43.36
CA ASP A 85 1.76 -7.70 -44.02
C ASP A 85 2.06 -8.93 -44.92
N TRP A 86 2.74 -9.95 -44.36
CA TRP A 86 3.09 -11.18 -45.09
C TRP A 86 1.86 -12.04 -45.50
N THR A 87 0.64 -11.60 -45.16
CA THR A 87 -0.62 -12.29 -45.50
C THR A 87 -1.62 -11.41 -46.24
N ALA A 88 -1.14 -10.45 -47.04
CA ALA A 88 -1.97 -9.52 -47.82
C ALA A 88 -3.06 -10.23 -48.65
N GLY A 89 -4.29 -10.21 -48.11
CA GLY A 89 -5.51 -10.79 -48.65
C GLY A 89 -6.56 -10.92 -47.54
N ASP A 90 -7.46 -9.95 -47.46
CA ASP A 90 -8.64 -9.86 -46.57
C ASP A 90 -8.39 -9.86 -45.05
N VAL A 91 -8.42 -8.68 -44.41
CA VAL A 91 -8.48 -8.45 -42.93
C VAL A 91 -7.70 -9.49 -42.11
N SER A 92 -6.49 -9.82 -42.56
CA SER A 92 -5.70 -10.88 -41.96
C SER A 92 -4.85 -10.29 -40.85
N PHE A 93 -4.88 -10.92 -39.68
CA PHE A 93 -4.11 -10.48 -38.52
C PHE A 93 -2.63 -10.84 -38.77
N GLY A 94 -1.81 -9.83 -39.06
CA GLY A 94 -0.42 -10.01 -39.48
C GLY A 94 0.53 -10.23 -38.31
N LEU A 95 1.80 -10.53 -38.62
CA LEU A 95 2.86 -10.58 -37.62
C LEU A 95 3.05 -9.23 -36.92
N GLY A 96 2.88 -8.13 -37.64
CA GLY A 96 2.90 -6.77 -37.07
C GLY A 96 1.83 -6.57 -36.00
N ASP A 97 0.60 -7.03 -36.25
CA ASP A 97 -0.50 -6.93 -35.31
C ASP A 97 -0.28 -7.81 -34.08
N ALA A 98 0.27 -9.01 -34.27
CA ALA A 98 0.65 -9.90 -33.17
C ALA A 98 1.72 -9.27 -32.27
N LEU A 99 2.76 -8.68 -32.87
CA LEU A 99 3.81 -7.98 -32.13
C LEU A 99 3.26 -6.73 -31.41
N GLY A 100 2.48 -5.92 -32.11
CA GLY A 100 1.79 -4.76 -31.52
C GLY A 100 0.89 -5.16 -30.36
N GLY A 101 0.14 -6.26 -30.51
CA GLY A 101 -0.73 -6.80 -29.48
C GLY A 101 0.02 -7.31 -28.25
N LEU A 102 1.17 -7.97 -28.45
CA LEU A 102 2.04 -8.39 -27.35
C LEU A 102 2.68 -7.20 -26.62
N LEU A 103 3.11 -6.16 -27.34
CA LEU A 103 3.64 -4.93 -26.75
C LEU A 103 2.57 -4.23 -25.90
N TRP A 104 1.35 -4.11 -26.42
CA TRP A 104 0.22 -3.57 -25.67
C TRP A 104 -0.16 -4.44 -24.48
N ALA A 105 -0.21 -5.77 -24.64
CA ALA A 105 -0.49 -6.69 -23.55
C ALA A 105 0.52 -6.54 -22.40
N ALA A 106 1.81 -6.49 -22.74
CA ALA A 106 2.88 -6.28 -21.77
C ALA A 106 2.74 -4.91 -21.10
N SER A 107 2.49 -3.84 -21.85
CA SER A 107 2.30 -2.50 -21.28
C SER A 107 1.11 -2.46 -20.31
N LEU A 108 -0.06 -2.93 -20.76
CA LEU A 108 -1.30 -2.95 -19.96
C LEU A 108 -1.18 -3.78 -18.68
N TYR A 109 -0.37 -4.85 -18.72
CA TYR A 109 -0.12 -5.67 -17.54
C TYR A 109 0.54 -4.86 -16.40
N PHE A 110 1.41 -3.90 -16.73
CA PHE A 110 2.15 -3.09 -15.76
C PHE A 110 1.52 -1.72 -15.48
N CYS A 111 0.90 -1.11 -16.50
CA CYS A 111 0.39 0.26 -16.45
C CYS A 111 -0.90 0.38 -17.26
N SER A 112 -1.95 0.95 -16.67
CA SER A 112 -3.17 1.26 -17.42
C SER A 112 -3.00 2.57 -18.21
N PRO A 113 -3.77 2.79 -19.29
CA PRO A 113 -3.77 4.07 -19.99
C PRO A 113 -4.12 5.25 -19.06
N LEU A 114 -4.97 5.01 -18.06
CA LEU A 114 -5.28 6.00 -17.03
C LEU A 114 -4.07 6.29 -16.13
N GLN A 115 -3.29 5.28 -15.76
CA GLN A 115 -2.05 5.47 -14.98
C GLN A 115 -0.98 6.24 -15.76
N LEU A 116 -0.90 6.04 -17.08
CA LEU A 116 -0.06 6.86 -17.96
C LEU A 116 -0.50 8.33 -17.92
N LEU A 117 -1.81 8.62 -17.95
CA LEU A 117 -2.33 9.98 -17.80
C LEU A 117 -2.05 10.55 -16.41
N LEU A 118 -2.24 9.75 -15.34
CA LEU A 118 -1.98 10.18 -13.97
C LEU A 118 -0.51 10.54 -13.75
N LEU A 119 0.42 9.84 -14.41
CA LEU A 119 1.84 10.17 -14.39
C LEU A 119 2.09 11.59 -14.91
N PHE A 120 1.43 11.99 -16.01
CA PHE A 120 1.50 13.36 -16.53
C PHE A 120 0.95 14.40 -15.55
N PHE A 121 -0.03 14.03 -14.71
CA PHE A 121 -0.56 14.88 -13.65
C PHE A 121 0.26 14.83 -12.34
N GLY A 122 1.35 14.06 -12.29
CA GLY A 122 2.17 13.90 -11.09
C GLY A 122 1.57 12.97 -10.03
N PHE A 123 0.54 12.19 -10.36
CA PHE A 123 -0.05 11.18 -9.48
C PHE A 123 0.56 9.80 -9.76
N ILE A 124 1.21 9.22 -8.76
CA ILE A 124 1.77 7.86 -8.83
C ILE A 124 0.82 6.93 -8.07
N GLU A 125 0.15 6.05 -8.81
CA GLU A 125 -0.66 4.96 -8.27
C GLU A 125 0.23 3.75 -7.99
N THR A 126 0.07 3.15 -6.82
CA THR A 126 0.96 2.08 -6.38
C THR A 126 0.51 0.69 -6.84
N GLU A 127 -0.78 0.51 -7.15
CA GLU A 127 -1.35 -0.77 -7.56
C GLU A 127 -1.14 -1.03 -9.06
N ARG A 128 -0.76 -2.26 -9.45
CA ARG A 128 -0.72 -2.65 -10.87
C ARG A 128 -2.11 -3.01 -11.37
N PRO A 129 -2.44 -2.74 -12.64
CA PRO A 129 -3.66 -3.28 -13.26
C PRO A 129 -3.72 -4.81 -13.13
N SER A 130 -2.57 -5.49 -13.32
CA SER A 130 -2.48 -6.95 -13.13
C SER A 130 -2.78 -7.42 -11.73
N ASP A 131 -2.39 -6.68 -10.69
CA ASP A 131 -2.71 -7.04 -9.30
C ASP A 131 -4.21 -6.92 -9.02
N TRP A 132 -4.80 -5.83 -9.52
CA TRP A 132 -6.22 -5.61 -9.38
C TRP A 132 -7.01 -6.74 -10.04
N VAL A 133 -6.66 -7.10 -11.29
CA VAL A 133 -7.30 -8.23 -12.00
C VAL A 133 -7.07 -9.54 -11.25
N LEU A 134 -5.85 -9.83 -10.83
CA LEU A 134 -5.51 -11.05 -10.10
C LEU A 134 -6.28 -11.15 -8.78
N ARG A 135 -6.43 -10.03 -8.05
CA ARG A 135 -7.22 -9.94 -6.82
C ARG A 135 -8.71 -10.17 -7.10
N ARG A 136 -9.25 -9.58 -8.18
CA ARG A 136 -10.65 -9.78 -8.58
C ARG A 136 -10.93 -11.22 -8.98
N LEU A 137 -10.05 -11.85 -9.74
CA LEU A 137 -10.16 -13.26 -10.12
C LEU A 137 -10.02 -14.18 -8.89
N GLY A 138 -9.10 -13.86 -7.97
CA GLY A 138 -8.98 -14.57 -6.70
C GLY A 138 -10.25 -14.48 -5.85
N LEU A 139 -10.83 -13.29 -5.70
CA LEU A 139 -12.10 -13.11 -4.99
C LEU A 139 -13.25 -13.88 -5.66
N ALA A 140 -13.33 -13.83 -6.99
CA ALA A 140 -14.36 -14.54 -7.75
C ALA A 140 -14.27 -16.07 -7.61
N THR A 141 -13.05 -16.60 -7.39
CA THR A 141 -12.79 -18.04 -7.20
C THR A 141 -12.74 -18.44 -5.72
N GLY A 142 -13.14 -17.55 -4.80
CA GLY A 142 -13.20 -17.83 -3.36
C GLY A 142 -11.83 -17.96 -2.69
N GLN A 143 -10.76 -17.45 -3.31
CA GLN A 143 -9.42 -17.48 -2.75
C GLN A 143 -9.24 -16.45 -1.63
N PRO A 144 -8.41 -16.74 -0.61
CA PRO A 144 -8.18 -15.83 0.52
C PRO A 144 -7.19 -14.71 0.16
N VAL A 145 -7.53 -13.87 -0.81
CA VAL A 145 -6.61 -12.85 -1.39
C VAL A 145 -6.10 -11.82 -0.38
N ASP A 146 -6.81 -11.63 0.75
CA ASP A 146 -6.44 -10.68 1.80
C ASP A 146 -5.58 -11.34 2.90
N ALA A 147 -5.28 -12.63 2.80
CA ALA A 147 -4.39 -13.32 3.74
C ALA A 147 -2.92 -13.00 3.44
N ILE A 148 -2.13 -12.83 4.50
CA ILE A 148 -0.73 -12.40 4.41
C ILE A 148 0.15 -13.46 3.72
N ASP A 149 -0.22 -14.73 3.90
CA ASP A 149 0.44 -15.91 3.34
C ASP A 149 -0.12 -16.33 1.96
N TYR A 150 -1.09 -15.59 1.43
CA TYR A 150 -1.70 -15.94 0.16
C TYR A 150 -0.71 -15.81 -1.01
N ARG A 151 -0.60 -16.89 -1.79
CA ARG A 151 0.11 -16.93 -3.05
C ARG A 151 -0.86 -17.31 -4.15
N ALA A 152 -0.94 -16.48 -5.18
CA ALA A 152 -1.87 -16.74 -6.27
C ALA A 152 -1.54 -18.08 -6.96
N PRO A 153 -2.52 -18.99 -7.11
CA PRO A 153 -2.30 -20.25 -7.80
C PRO A 153 -2.01 -19.99 -9.30
N PRO A 154 -1.19 -20.84 -9.95
CA PRO A 154 -0.78 -20.64 -11.35
C PRO A 154 -1.93 -20.40 -12.34
N PRO A 155 -3.09 -21.09 -12.24
CA PRO A 155 -4.22 -20.84 -13.13
C PRO A 155 -4.76 -19.42 -13.06
N LEU A 156 -4.75 -18.79 -11.88
CA LEU A 156 -5.20 -17.40 -11.73
C LEU A 156 -4.20 -16.42 -12.34
N VAL A 157 -2.90 -16.69 -12.18
CA VAL A 157 -1.86 -15.90 -12.84
C VAL A 157 -1.97 -16.01 -14.36
N ALA A 158 -2.15 -17.23 -14.88
CA ALA A 158 -2.37 -17.46 -16.30
C ALA A 158 -3.65 -16.77 -16.81
N GLY A 159 -4.74 -16.82 -16.03
CA GLY A 159 -5.98 -16.11 -16.33
C GLY A 159 -5.77 -14.59 -16.41
N THR A 160 -5.05 -14.00 -15.45
CA THR A 160 -4.69 -12.59 -15.48
C THR A 160 -3.88 -12.25 -16.72
N VAL A 161 -2.82 -13.01 -17.03
CA VAL A 161 -2.01 -12.81 -18.24
C VAL A 161 -2.89 -12.92 -19.49
N GLY A 162 -3.79 -13.91 -19.55
CA GLY A 162 -4.73 -14.09 -20.65
C GLY A 162 -5.64 -12.88 -20.89
N VAL A 163 -6.14 -12.25 -19.82
CA VAL A 163 -6.95 -11.01 -19.93
C VAL A 163 -6.15 -9.89 -20.60
N PHE A 164 -4.88 -9.70 -20.22
CA PHE A 164 -4.05 -8.64 -20.81
C PHE A 164 -3.61 -8.97 -22.23
N VAL A 165 -3.32 -10.24 -22.53
CA VAL A 165 -3.05 -10.70 -23.90
C VAL A 165 -4.26 -10.45 -24.79
N ALA A 166 -5.47 -10.85 -24.36
CA ALA A 166 -6.70 -10.60 -25.11
C ALA A 166 -6.96 -9.10 -25.31
N SER A 167 -6.71 -8.29 -24.27
CA SER A 167 -6.85 -6.83 -24.34
C SER A 167 -5.84 -6.18 -25.30
N GLY A 168 -4.58 -6.62 -25.26
CA GLY A 168 -3.53 -6.14 -26.17
C GLY A 168 -3.81 -6.52 -27.62
N MET A 169 -4.22 -7.76 -27.88
CA MET A 169 -4.64 -8.19 -29.22
C MET A 169 -5.88 -7.43 -29.71
N GLY A 170 -6.85 -7.17 -28.82
CA GLY A 170 -8.02 -6.35 -29.14
C GLY A 170 -7.65 -4.91 -29.51
N LEU A 171 -6.67 -4.31 -28.83
CA LEU A 171 -6.15 -2.99 -29.18
C LEU A 171 -5.42 -2.99 -30.53
N ALA A 172 -4.57 -3.99 -30.79
CA ALA A 172 -3.88 -4.12 -32.07
C ALA A 172 -4.88 -4.27 -33.22
N TRP A 173 -5.88 -5.15 -33.05
CA TRP A 173 -6.97 -5.31 -34.01
C TRP A 173 -7.75 -4.01 -34.24
N ALA A 174 -8.08 -3.27 -33.18
CA ALA A 174 -8.79 -2.00 -33.28
C ALA A 174 -7.95 -0.94 -34.03
N LEU A 175 -6.65 -0.86 -33.75
CA LEU A 175 -5.73 0.05 -34.44
C LEU A 175 -5.59 -0.33 -35.92
N GLN A 176 -5.46 -1.61 -36.23
CA GLN A 176 -5.43 -2.11 -37.61
C GLN A 176 -6.73 -1.77 -38.35
N ALA A 177 -7.89 -1.97 -37.72
CA ALA A 177 -9.19 -1.65 -38.32
C ALA A 177 -9.41 -0.14 -38.55
N LEU A 178 -8.83 0.71 -37.71
CA LEU A 178 -8.98 2.18 -37.80
C LEU A 178 -7.96 2.85 -38.72
N LEU A 179 -6.71 2.38 -38.70
CA LEU A 179 -5.58 3.05 -39.34
C LEU A 179 -5.04 2.27 -40.56
N GLY A 180 -5.47 1.02 -40.75
CA GLY A 180 -5.14 0.18 -41.90
C GLY A 180 -3.70 -0.33 -41.95
N ASP A 181 -2.89 -0.09 -40.90
CA ASP A 181 -1.50 -0.54 -40.82
C ASP A 181 -1.04 -0.82 -39.37
N ALA A 182 -0.33 -1.93 -39.20
CA ALA A 182 0.22 -2.43 -37.95
C ALA A 182 1.32 -1.52 -37.38
N THR A 183 1.92 -0.65 -38.22
CA THR A 183 2.94 0.34 -37.80
C THR A 183 2.50 1.15 -36.58
N TRP A 184 1.22 1.55 -36.54
CA TRP A 184 0.68 2.31 -35.40
C TRP A 184 0.56 1.46 -34.14
N SER A 185 0.13 0.20 -34.26
CA SER A 185 0.04 -0.70 -33.11
C SER A 185 1.41 -0.98 -32.52
N VAL A 186 2.43 -1.21 -33.35
CA VAL A 186 3.79 -1.52 -32.89
C VAL A 186 4.43 -0.28 -32.26
N SER A 187 4.38 0.88 -32.93
CA SER A 187 5.02 2.10 -32.45
C SER A 187 4.39 2.62 -31.15
N THR A 188 3.06 2.68 -31.07
CA THR A 188 2.36 3.10 -29.85
C THR A 188 2.48 2.07 -28.73
N GLY A 189 2.46 0.77 -29.06
CA GLY A 189 2.71 -0.30 -28.10
C GLY A 189 4.11 -0.22 -27.48
N LEU A 190 5.12 0.08 -28.30
CA LEU A 190 6.49 0.27 -27.82
C LEU A 190 6.64 1.49 -26.90
N GLY A 191 6.07 2.64 -27.29
CA GLY A 191 6.08 3.84 -26.46
C GLY A 191 5.32 3.66 -25.14
N SER A 192 4.18 2.94 -25.20
CA SER A 192 3.39 2.57 -24.03
C SER A 192 4.18 1.66 -23.08
N LEU A 193 4.84 0.63 -23.62
CA LEU A 193 5.69 -0.29 -22.85
C LEU A 193 6.85 0.44 -22.17
N PHE A 194 7.48 1.39 -22.86
CA PHE A 194 8.51 2.25 -22.29
C PHE A 194 7.99 3.02 -21.06
N ALA A 195 6.83 3.67 -21.22
CA ALA A 195 6.23 4.44 -20.15
C ALA A 195 5.80 3.55 -18.98
N ALA A 196 5.30 2.34 -19.25
CA ALA A 196 5.02 1.33 -18.24
C ALA A 196 6.29 0.89 -17.49
N GLY A 197 7.42 0.74 -18.18
CA GLY A 197 8.73 0.49 -17.58
C GLY A 197 9.17 1.61 -16.63
N MET A 198 9.04 2.88 -17.06
CA MET A 198 9.33 4.04 -16.21
C MET A 198 8.43 4.08 -14.97
N TYR A 199 7.16 3.75 -15.13
CA TYR A 199 6.20 3.64 -14.03
C TYR A 199 6.62 2.59 -13.01
N GLU A 200 7.11 1.45 -13.51
CA GLU A 200 7.54 0.35 -12.67
C GLU A 200 8.81 0.69 -11.87
N VAL A 201 9.74 1.46 -12.44
CA VAL A 201 10.91 1.98 -11.70
C VAL A 201 10.50 2.91 -10.56
N GLY A 202 9.45 3.72 -10.76
CA GLY A 202 8.92 4.61 -9.72
C GLY A 202 8.08 3.91 -8.64
N ARG A 203 7.72 2.63 -8.83
CA ARG A 203 6.78 1.93 -7.95
C ARG A 203 7.51 1.37 -6.71
N PRO A 204 6.97 1.53 -5.49
CA PRO A 204 7.54 0.92 -4.30
C PRO A 204 7.65 -0.61 -4.43
N ARG A 205 8.78 -1.17 -4.01
CA ARG A 205 9.00 -2.62 -4.02
C ARG A 205 7.96 -3.35 -3.19
N ARG A 206 7.46 -4.45 -3.74
CA ARG A 206 6.55 -5.36 -3.03
C ARG A 206 7.31 -6.09 -1.94
N LEU A 207 6.66 -6.22 -0.80
CA LEU A 207 7.12 -7.12 0.24
C LEU A 207 6.87 -8.55 -0.24
N THR A 208 7.88 -9.40 -0.10
CA THR A 208 7.65 -10.84 -0.27
C THR A 208 6.73 -11.34 0.84
N VAL A 209 6.11 -12.51 0.65
CA VAL A 209 5.23 -13.12 1.66
C VAL A 209 5.97 -13.26 2.99
N GLU A 210 7.23 -13.68 2.94
CA GLU A 210 8.09 -13.86 4.11
C GLU A 210 8.37 -12.51 4.80
N GLN A 211 8.65 -11.46 4.02
CA GLN A 211 8.87 -10.11 4.56
C GLN A 211 7.59 -9.51 5.17
N ALA A 212 6.43 -9.78 4.57
CA ALA A 212 5.14 -9.34 5.08
C ALA A 212 4.80 -10.05 6.40
N GLN A 213 5.02 -11.37 6.47
CA GLN A 213 4.88 -12.15 7.70
C GLN A 213 5.82 -11.67 8.80
N GLU A 214 7.08 -11.39 8.48
CA GLU A 214 8.05 -10.87 9.45
C GLU A 214 7.62 -9.51 10.01
N LYS A 215 7.18 -8.59 9.16
CA LYS A 215 6.65 -7.29 9.61
C LYS A 215 5.39 -7.42 10.46
N GLU A 216 4.51 -8.35 10.12
CA GLU A 216 3.32 -8.64 10.92
C GLU A 216 3.68 -9.22 12.29
N ARG A 217 4.65 -10.14 12.35
CA ARG A 217 5.16 -10.68 13.64
C ARG A 217 5.74 -9.57 14.50
N GLN A 218 6.59 -8.72 13.92
CA GLN A 218 7.17 -7.56 14.61
C GLN A 218 6.08 -6.62 15.13
N TRP A 219 5.04 -6.37 14.34
CA TRP A 219 3.88 -5.59 14.75
C TRP A 219 3.13 -6.22 15.93
N GLN A 220 2.85 -7.53 15.86
CA GLN A 220 2.14 -8.25 16.93
C GLN A 220 2.94 -8.26 18.23
N ASP A 221 4.25 -8.48 18.15
CA ASP A 221 5.16 -8.44 19.29
C ASP A 221 5.20 -7.05 19.94
N PHE A 222 5.33 -6.01 19.10
CA PHE A 222 5.28 -4.64 19.57
C PHE A 222 3.92 -4.27 20.18
N ALA A 223 2.81 -4.68 19.56
CA ALA A 223 1.47 -4.40 20.07
C ALA A 223 1.25 -5.04 21.44
N ARG A 224 1.69 -6.29 21.64
CA ARG A 224 1.63 -6.97 22.95
C ARG A 224 2.44 -6.23 24.02
N PHE A 225 3.66 -5.81 23.68
CA PHE A 225 4.47 -4.97 24.56
C PHE A 225 3.78 -3.64 24.87
N ALA A 226 3.26 -2.96 23.85
CA ALA A 226 2.64 -1.65 23.96
C ALA A 226 1.39 -1.71 24.85
N ASP A 227 0.53 -2.71 24.67
CA ASP A 227 -0.67 -2.90 25.47
C ASP A 227 -0.35 -3.18 26.95
N ALA A 228 0.81 -3.81 27.24
CA ALA A 228 1.24 -4.10 28.60
C ALA A 228 2.01 -2.95 29.28
N ARG A 229 2.72 -2.12 28.51
CA ARG A 229 3.75 -1.21 29.04
C ARG A 229 3.57 0.25 28.66
N LEU A 230 2.87 0.55 27.57
CA LEU A 230 2.64 1.91 27.10
C LEU A 230 1.26 2.39 27.55
N GLN A 231 1.25 3.57 28.17
CA GLN A 231 0.02 4.27 28.52
C GLN A 231 -0.15 5.47 27.60
N ARG A 232 -1.38 5.71 27.13
CA ARG A 232 -1.75 6.83 26.25
C ARG A 232 -1.90 8.16 27.00
N SER A 233 -0.93 8.48 27.84
CA SER A 233 -0.87 9.71 28.63
C SER A 233 0.58 10.09 28.88
N GLY A 234 0.86 11.35 29.23
CA GLY A 234 2.21 11.78 29.63
C GLY A 234 3.17 12.06 28.47
N ARG A 235 4.48 11.94 28.74
CA ARG A 235 5.56 12.12 27.76
C ARG A 235 6.64 11.05 27.97
N CYS A 236 7.14 10.50 26.88
CA CYS A 236 8.14 9.43 26.87
C CYS A 236 9.14 9.67 25.74
N HIS A 237 10.41 9.37 25.97
CA HIS A 237 11.41 9.47 24.91
C HIS A 237 11.47 8.18 24.07
N GLU A 238 11.75 8.30 22.76
CA GLU A 238 11.87 7.16 21.83
C GLU A 238 12.86 6.10 22.32
N THR A 239 13.99 6.51 22.90
CA THR A 239 15.01 5.58 23.43
C THR A 239 14.56 4.85 24.70
N GLU A 240 13.64 5.41 25.49
CA GLU A 240 13.10 4.73 26.66
C GLU A 240 12.18 3.58 26.24
N ILE A 241 11.35 3.84 25.23
CA ILE A 241 10.48 2.82 24.62
C ILE A 241 11.35 1.70 24.03
N ALA A 242 12.39 2.06 23.26
CA ALA A 242 13.31 1.08 22.69
C ALA A 242 14.00 0.22 23.77
N LYS A 243 14.51 0.84 24.84
CA LYS A 243 15.16 0.13 25.95
C LYS A 243 14.18 -0.78 26.69
N ALA A 244 12.95 -0.33 26.93
CA ALA A 244 11.93 -1.14 27.58
C ALA A 244 11.55 -2.36 26.73
N LEU A 245 11.35 -2.16 25.41
CA LEU A 245 11.07 -3.24 24.46
C LEU A 245 12.21 -4.27 24.41
N GLN A 246 13.47 -3.82 24.37
CA GLN A 246 14.66 -4.69 24.36
C GLN A 246 14.88 -5.47 25.66
N ARG A 247 14.35 -4.97 26.80
CA ARG A 247 14.39 -5.67 28.08
C ARG A 247 13.41 -6.84 28.10
N GLU A 248 12.21 -6.65 27.55
CA GLU A 248 11.14 -7.66 27.58
C GLU A 248 11.22 -8.68 26.45
N LEU A 249 11.67 -8.25 25.27
CA LEU A 249 11.73 -9.09 24.09
C LEU A 249 13.19 -9.26 23.65
N PRO A 250 13.84 -10.38 24.02
CA PRO A 250 15.26 -10.63 23.72
C PRO A 250 15.60 -10.58 22.23
N GLN A 251 14.62 -10.88 21.37
CA GLN A 251 14.76 -10.85 19.91
C GLN A 251 15.16 -9.46 19.37
N PHE A 252 14.72 -8.38 20.02
CA PHE A 252 15.05 -7.00 19.62
C PHE A 252 16.35 -6.47 20.25
N ARG A 253 17.03 -7.26 21.08
CA ARG A 253 18.27 -6.87 21.78
C ARG A 253 19.50 -6.88 20.87
N ARG A 254 19.47 -7.65 19.78
CA ARG A 254 20.59 -7.70 18.81
C ARG A 254 20.76 -6.32 18.16
N GLU A 255 22.01 -5.89 17.98
CA GLU A 255 22.32 -4.63 17.29
C GLU A 255 21.67 -4.63 15.89
N GLY A 256 20.94 -3.57 15.57
CA GLY A 256 20.21 -3.44 14.31
C GLY A 256 18.89 -4.22 14.21
N ALA A 257 18.46 -4.95 15.24
CA ALA A 257 17.20 -5.71 15.19
C ALA A 257 15.94 -4.84 15.12
N LEU A 258 15.99 -3.61 15.67
CA LEU A 258 14.91 -2.65 15.53
C LEU A 258 15.47 -1.26 15.25
N GLU A 259 15.33 -0.83 14.00
CA GLU A 259 15.71 0.52 13.59
C GLU A 259 14.74 1.55 14.18
N GLY A 260 15.24 2.74 14.52
CA GLY A 260 14.40 3.82 15.04
C GLY A 260 13.26 4.19 14.09
N ALA A 261 13.48 4.15 12.78
CA ALA A 261 12.42 4.37 11.78
C ALA A 261 11.28 3.37 11.91
N THR A 262 11.61 2.08 12.05
CA THR A 262 10.64 1.02 12.27
C THR A 262 9.90 1.21 13.58
N LEU A 263 10.60 1.51 14.68
CA LEU A 263 9.96 1.80 15.97
C LEU A 263 8.98 2.98 15.86
N ARG A 264 9.35 4.06 15.17
CA ARG A 264 8.44 5.21 14.92
C ARG A 264 7.20 4.79 14.17
N GLN A 265 7.34 3.94 13.15
CA GLN A 265 6.22 3.43 12.38
C GLN A 265 5.29 2.56 13.24
N LEU A 266 5.87 1.68 14.06
CA LEU A 266 5.12 0.83 15.00
C LEU A 266 4.36 1.68 16.03
N VAL A 267 5.01 2.66 16.65
CA VAL A 267 4.35 3.57 17.60
C VAL A 267 3.21 4.35 16.93
N ARG A 268 3.42 4.88 15.73
CA ARG A 268 2.40 5.63 14.97
C ARG A 268 1.19 4.76 14.60
N ASN A 269 1.42 3.48 14.30
CA ASN A 269 0.34 2.55 14.00
C ASN A 269 -0.48 2.20 15.25
N TRP A 270 0.16 2.11 16.42
CA TRP A 270 -0.51 1.76 17.68
C TRP A 270 -1.23 2.96 18.34
N ALA A 271 -0.59 4.13 18.37
CA ALA A 271 -1.13 5.38 18.89
C ALA A 271 -1.05 6.48 17.82
N PRO A 272 -2.07 6.61 16.94
CA PRO A 272 -2.06 7.62 15.87
C PRO A 272 -2.11 9.06 16.40
N ASP A 273 -2.60 9.25 17.62
CA ASP A 273 -2.70 10.56 18.28
C ASP A 273 -1.38 10.99 18.94
N ALA A 274 -0.36 10.13 18.96
CA ALA A 274 0.93 10.43 19.57
C ALA A 274 1.77 11.34 18.66
N GLU A 275 2.02 12.56 19.10
CA GLU A 275 2.88 13.51 18.39
C GLU A 275 4.34 13.37 18.82
N ARG A 276 5.25 13.23 17.85
CA ARG A 276 6.69 13.22 18.10
C ARG A 276 7.26 14.63 17.97
N SER A 277 8.03 15.06 18.96
CA SER A 277 8.81 16.30 18.89
C SER A 277 10.11 16.11 18.08
N SER A 278 10.72 17.20 17.62
CA SER A 278 12.05 17.19 17.00
C SER A 278 13.12 16.58 17.91
N ALA A 279 12.98 16.77 19.23
CA ALA A 279 13.84 16.21 20.25
C ALA A 279 13.61 14.70 20.55
N GLY A 280 12.71 14.02 19.84
CA GLY A 280 12.50 12.57 19.99
C GLY A 280 11.55 12.14 21.12
N TYR A 281 10.80 13.09 21.71
CA TYR A 281 9.78 12.79 22.70
C TYR A 281 8.42 12.60 22.07
N TYR A 282 7.67 11.61 22.53
CA TYR A 282 6.26 11.45 22.22
C TYR A 282 5.39 12.16 23.26
N LYS A 283 4.43 12.97 22.80
CA LYS A 283 3.35 13.51 23.63
C LYS A 283 2.20 12.52 23.67
N GLY A 284 1.57 12.37 24.84
CA GLY A 284 0.47 11.43 25.03
C GLY A 284 0.92 9.98 25.15
N LEU A 285 2.21 9.73 25.41
CA LEU A 285 2.75 8.39 25.66
C LEU A 285 3.62 8.41 26.90
N SER A 286 3.47 7.41 27.76
CA SER A 286 4.32 7.18 28.93
C SER A 286 4.55 5.69 29.11
N LEU A 287 5.67 5.34 29.73
CA LEU A 287 5.98 3.97 30.12
C LEU A 287 5.50 3.70 31.54
N VAL A 288 4.77 2.61 31.71
CA VAL A 288 4.45 2.08 33.03
C VAL A 288 5.74 1.47 33.63
N PRO A 289 5.95 1.47 34.96
CA PRO A 289 7.07 0.75 35.58
C PRO A 289 6.89 -0.77 35.45
N ALA A 290 7.98 -1.53 35.27
CA ALA A 290 7.91 -2.98 35.14
C ALA A 290 7.40 -3.60 36.45
N GLY A 291 6.17 -4.12 36.45
CA GLY A 291 5.59 -4.86 37.59
C GLY A 291 4.58 -4.11 38.48
N GLY A 292 3.98 -2.99 38.08
CA GLY A 292 3.05 -2.29 38.98
C GLY A 292 1.97 -1.44 38.31
N ALA A 293 0.77 -1.55 38.87
CA ALA A 293 -0.53 -0.94 38.58
C ALA A 293 -0.53 0.52 38.03
N PRO A 294 -1.65 0.96 37.41
CA PRO A 294 -1.79 2.32 36.87
C PRO A 294 -1.43 3.36 37.92
N VAL A 295 -0.46 4.22 37.62
CA VAL A 295 -0.13 5.36 38.47
C VAL A 295 -1.34 6.29 38.46
N PRO A 296 -1.98 6.58 39.62
CA PRO A 296 -3.08 7.53 39.66
C PRO A 296 -2.57 8.91 39.21
N PRO A 297 -3.44 9.72 38.57
CA PRO A 297 -3.05 11.05 38.11
C PRO A 297 -2.49 11.87 39.28
N PRO A 298 -1.50 12.75 39.03
CA PRO A 298 -0.96 13.60 40.09
C PRO A 298 -2.09 14.42 40.71
N PRO A 299 -2.12 14.56 42.06
CA PRO A 299 -3.13 15.38 42.71
C PRO A 299 -3.05 16.80 42.16
N SER A 300 -4.18 17.29 41.65
CA SER A 300 -4.36 18.69 41.29
C SER A 300 -3.92 19.55 42.48
N ARG A 301 -2.85 20.32 42.31
CA ARG A 301 -2.36 21.26 43.33
C ARG A 301 -3.57 22.11 43.79
N PRO A 302 -3.85 22.17 45.11
CA PRO A 302 -4.84 23.11 45.61
C PRO A 302 -4.37 24.52 45.26
N GLY A 303 -5.29 25.30 44.69
CA GLY A 303 -5.04 26.67 44.27
C GLY A 303 -4.45 27.48 45.41
N SER A 304 -3.25 28.01 45.18
CA SER A 304 -2.69 29.08 46.00
C SER A 304 -3.48 30.35 45.72
N SER A 305 -4.53 30.56 46.51
CA SER A 305 -5.12 31.87 46.74
C SER A 305 -4.15 32.72 47.55
N SER A 306 -3.43 33.62 46.88
CA SER A 306 -2.72 34.77 47.48
C SER A 306 -2.23 35.62 46.32
N GLY A 307 -2.51 36.90 46.16
CA GLY A 307 -3.29 37.87 46.91
C GLY A 307 -3.25 39.11 46.02
N SER A 308 -4.32 39.89 45.98
CA SER A 308 -4.33 41.19 45.33
C SER A 308 -3.31 42.08 46.02
N VAL A 309 -2.21 42.40 45.35
CA VAL A 309 -1.39 43.56 45.68
C VAL A 309 -1.62 44.57 44.57
N ASP A 310 -2.41 45.56 44.95
CA ASP A 310 -2.61 46.83 44.30
C ASP A 310 -1.27 47.60 44.35
N SER A 311 -0.75 47.98 43.19
CA SER A 311 0.33 48.97 43.10
C SER A 311 0.24 49.71 41.78
N SER A 312 -0.62 50.72 41.81
CA SER A 312 -0.46 51.99 41.11
C SER A 312 0.99 52.48 41.18
N VAL A 313 1.69 52.56 40.04
CA VAL A 313 2.75 53.57 39.78
C VAL A 313 2.76 53.91 38.28
N ASP A 314 2.72 55.22 38.04
CA ASP A 314 2.76 55.97 36.80
C ASP A 314 4.03 55.82 35.94
N GLN A 315 3.96 56.37 34.71
CA GLN A 315 5.06 56.94 33.89
C GLN A 315 6.08 55.92 33.33
N TYR A 316 6.25 55.71 32.02
CA TYR A 316 6.38 56.60 30.85
C TYR A 316 6.06 55.82 29.58
#